data_AF-A0A2I0LD60-F1
#
_entry.id   AF-A0A2I0LD60-F1
#
_cell.length_a   1.000
_cell.length_b   1.000
_cell.length_c   1.000
_cell.angle_alpha   90.00
_cell.angle_beta   90.00
_cell.angle_gamma   90.00
#
_symmetry.space_group_name_H-M   'P 1'
#
loop_
_entity.id
_entity.type
_entity.pdbx_description
1 polymer ?
#
loop_
_entity_poly.entity_id
_entity_poly.type
_entity_poly.pdbx_seq_one_letter_code
_entity_poly.pdbx_strand_id
1 'polypeptide(L)'
;MRFINKDPEGYVPISIVASFKKIKALISSNSQLASVLRNSSKLVVSEDGKKVRRLHLLSESDMEELQSRVVVAENLPEDHCHQNLMKIFSAVGR
;
A
#
# COMPACT_ATOMS: atom_id res chain seq x y z
N MET A 1 -4.21 10.62 6.03
CA MET A 1 -5.37 10.81 5.11
C MET A 1 -5.38 12.14 4.34
N ARG A 2 -4.30 12.94 4.30
CA ARG A 2 -4.31 14.30 3.70
C ARG A 2 -4.73 14.40 2.21
N PHE A 3 -4.60 13.33 1.43
CA PHE A 3 -4.94 13.34 0.01
C PHE A 3 -6.19 12.53 -0.34
N ILE A 4 -6.54 11.51 0.47
CA ILE A 4 -7.66 10.59 0.19
C ILE A 4 -9.01 11.30 0.41
N ASN A 5 -9.11 12.19 1.40
CA ASN A 5 -10.36 12.86 1.76
C ASN A 5 -10.65 14.11 0.90
N LYS A 6 -9.79 14.42 -0.09
CA LYS A 6 -9.94 15.60 -0.95
C LYS A 6 -10.80 15.33 -2.18
N ASP A 7 -10.90 14.07 -2.58
CA ASP A 7 -11.67 13.63 -3.73
C ASP A 7 -12.82 12.77 -3.18
N PRO A 8 -14.10 13.08 -3.49
CA PRO A 8 -15.25 12.35 -2.94
C PRO A 8 -15.26 10.86 -3.29
N GLU A 9 -14.61 10.48 -4.39
CA GLU A 9 -14.48 9.08 -4.82
C GLU A 9 -13.22 8.41 -4.23
N GLY A 10 -12.43 9.14 -3.44
CA GLY A 10 -11.23 8.63 -2.76
C GLY A 10 -10.00 8.51 -3.66
N TYR A 11 -10.01 9.16 -4.83
CA TYR A 11 -8.86 9.17 -5.72
C TYR A 11 -7.70 10.01 -5.17
N VAL A 12 -6.49 9.51 -5.41
CA VAL A 12 -5.23 10.25 -5.20
C VAL A 12 -4.42 10.29 -6.49
N PRO A 13 -3.67 11.38 -6.75
CA PRO A 13 -2.79 11.43 -7.93
C PRO A 13 -1.73 10.33 -7.89
N ILE A 14 -1.49 9.68 -9.02
CA ILE A 14 -0.46 8.64 -9.16
C ILE A 14 0.94 9.18 -8.85
N SER A 15 1.20 10.47 -9.13
CA SER A 15 2.46 11.12 -8.80
C SER A 15 2.78 11.09 -7.29
N ILE A 16 1.76 11.12 -6.43
CA ILE A 16 1.94 10.98 -4.98
C ILE A 16 2.40 9.56 -4.64
N VAL A 17 1.76 8.54 -5.22
CA VAL A 17 2.15 7.13 -5.01
C VAL A 17 3.54 6.85 -5.58
N ALA A 18 3.84 7.39 -6.76
CA ALA A 18 5.15 7.29 -7.42
C ALA A 18 6.28 7.93 -6.62
N SER A 19 5.98 8.91 -5.75
CA SER A 19 6.98 9.57 -4.91
C SER A 19 7.50 8.70 -3.75
N PHE A 20 6.81 7.60 -3.42
CA PHE A 20 7.18 6.75 -2.29
C PHE A 20 8.48 6.02 -2.60
N LYS A 21 9.48 6.13 -1.71
CA LYS A 21 10.86 5.63 -1.95
C LYS A 21 10.90 4.21 -2.53
N LYS A 22 10.15 3.26 -1.95
CA LYS A 22 10.10 1.86 -2.41
C LYS A 22 9.46 1.72 -3.80
N ILE A 23 8.44 2.51 -4.12
CA ILE A 23 7.80 2.50 -5.44
C ILE A 23 8.71 3.17 -6.47
N LYS A 24 9.26 4.35 -6.14
CA LYS A 24 10.17 5.12 -7.00
C LYS A 24 11.38 4.31 -7.44
N ALA A 25 11.89 3.40 -6.59
CA ALA A 25 13.00 2.51 -6.93
C ALA A 25 12.62 1.40 -7.94
N LEU A 26 11.34 1.12 -8.15
CA LEU A 26 10.83 0.01 -8.98
C LEU A 26 10.20 0.47 -10.30
N ILE A 27 10.00 1.77 -10.49
CA ILE A 27 9.31 2.33 -11.66
C ILE A 27 10.22 3.29 -12.41
N SER A 28 10.02 3.38 -13.72
CA SER A 28 10.69 4.34 -14.60
C SER A 28 9.78 5.53 -14.95
N SER A 29 8.47 5.40 -14.79
CA SER A 29 7.51 6.48 -15.07
C SER A 29 6.16 6.31 -14.36
N ASN A 30 5.39 7.39 -14.27
CA ASN A 30 4.01 7.34 -13.77
C ASN A 30 3.08 6.51 -14.67
N SER A 31 3.33 6.48 -15.98
CA SER A 31 2.54 5.69 -16.93
C SER A 31 2.78 4.19 -16.74
N GLN A 32 4.03 3.78 -16.49
CA GLN A 32 4.34 2.40 -16.12
C GLN A 32 3.61 2.00 -14.83
N LEU A 33 3.67 2.86 -13.79
CA LEU A 33 2.95 2.60 -12.54
C LEU A 33 1.45 2.45 -12.78
N ALA A 34 0.83 3.36 -13.55
CA ALA A 34 -0.59 3.28 -13.90
C ALA A 34 -0.94 1.96 -14.61
N SER A 35 -0.12 1.53 -15.57
CA SER A 35 -0.32 0.27 -16.30
C SER A 35 -0.26 -0.95 -15.38
N VAL A 36 0.71 -1.00 -14.47
CA VAL A 36 0.83 -2.12 -13.53
C VAL A 36 -0.35 -2.14 -12.55
N LEU A 37 -0.76 -0.97 -12.04
CA LEU A 37 -1.85 -0.87 -11.07
C LEU A 37 -3.22 -1.24 -11.66
N ARG A 38 -3.42 -1.14 -12.97
CA ARG A 38 -4.66 -1.60 -13.63
C ARG A 38 -4.88 -3.11 -13.51
N ASN A 39 -3.83 -3.90 -13.28
CA ASN A 39 -3.93 -5.34 -13.06
C ASN A 39 -4.26 -5.70 -11.60
N SER A 40 -4.43 -4.72 -10.72
CA SER A 40 -4.71 -4.95 -9.31
C SER A 40 -6.17 -5.33 -9.07
N SER A 41 -6.40 -6.35 -8.23
CA SER A 41 -7.74 -6.68 -7.73
C SER A 41 -8.22 -5.76 -6.60
N LYS A 42 -7.37 -4.88 -6.08
CA LYS A 42 -7.66 -4.03 -4.91
C LYS A 42 -7.67 -2.53 -5.23
N LEU A 43 -7.18 -2.13 -6.40
CA LEU A 43 -7.00 -0.74 -6.78
C LEU A 43 -7.68 -0.48 -8.12
N VAL A 44 -8.18 0.75 -8.28
CA VAL A 44 -8.78 1.22 -9.52
C VAL A 44 -8.01 2.45 -9.99
N VAL A 45 -7.58 2.42 -11.24
CA VAL A 45 -6.90 3.55 -11.90
C VAL A 45 -7.94 4.30 -12.72
N SER A 46 -7.91 5.63 -12.66
CA SER A 46 -8.79 6.46 -13.49
C SER A 46 -8.55 6.23 -14.98
N GLU A 47 -9.55 6.51 -15.81
CA GLU A 47 -9.47 6.29 -17.26
C GLU A 47 -8.25 6.98 -17.89
N ASP A 48 -8.00 8.23 -17.49
CA ASP A 48 -6.84 9.03 -17.93
C ASP A 48 -5.48 8.54 -17.39
N GLY A 49 -5.48 7.56 -16.48
CA GLY A 49 -4.27 7.00 -15.87
C GLY A 49 -3.54 7.96 -14.94
N LYS A 50 -4.17 9.04 -14.44
CA LYS A 50 -3.51 10.04 -13.59
C LYS A 50 -3.82 9.90 -12.12
N LYS A 51 -4.91 9.21 -11.77
CA LYS A 51 -5.35 8.99 -10.39
C LYS A 51 -5.54 7.50 -10.09
N VAL A 52 -5.43 7.15 -8.81
CA VAL A 52 -5.69 5.79 -8.30
C VAL A 52 -6.50 5.88 -7.02
N ARG A 53 -7.40 4.92 -6.79
CA ARG A 53 -8.15 4.75 -5.54
C ARG A 53 -8.18 3.28 -5.12
N ARG A 54 -8.64 3.02 -3.91
CA ARG A 54 -9.02 1.66 -3.50
C ARG A 54 -10.31 1.25 -4.19
N LEU A 55 -10.42 -0.02 -4.57
CA LEU A 55 -11.67 -0.58 -5.07
C LEU A 55 -12.75 -0.55 -3.99
N HIS A 56 -12.39 -1.04 -2.80
CA HIS A 56 -13.21 -0.99 -1.59
C HIS A 56 -12.65 0.08 -0.63
N LEU A 57 -13.50 0.99 -0.18
CA LEU A 57 -13.14 2.00 0.80
C LEU A 57 -12.73 1.34 2.11
N LEU A 58 -11.79 1.97 2.82
CA LEU A 58 -11.39 1.50 4.14
C LEU A 58 -12.53 1.75 5.13
N SER A 59 -13.09 0.68 5.70
CA SER A 59 -14.14 0.78 6.72
C SER A 59 -13.55 0.78 8.14
N GLU A 60 -14.41 1.03 9.14
CA GLU A 60 -14.06 0.83 10.55
C GLU A 60 -13.85 -0.65 10.88
N SER A 61 -14.65 -1.55 10.30
CA SER A 61 -14.47 -3.00 10.48
C SER A 61 -13.12 -3.49 9.95
N ASP A 62 -12.60 -2.91 8.84
CA ASP A 62 -11.26 -3.21 8.35
C ASP A 62 -10.18 -2.81 9.37
N MET A 63 -10.41 -1.71 10.09
CA MET A 63 -9.49 -1.22 11.13
C MET A 63 -9.53 -2.11 12.38
N GLU A 64 -10.72 -2.56 12.80
CA GLU A 64 -10.90 -3.49 13.91
C GLU A 64 -10.28 -4.86 13.59
N GLU A 65 -10.51 -5.39 12.39
CA GLU A 65 -9.93 -6.65 11.92
C GLU A 65 -8.40 -6.57 11.76
N LEU A 66 -7.87 -5.39 11.43
CA LEU A 66 -6.43 -5.14 11.45
C LEU A 66 -5.89 -5.19 12.88
N GLN A 67 -6.53 -4.48 13.82
CA GLN A 67 -6.09 -4.40 15.21
C GLN A 67 -6.15 -5.77 15.92
N SER A 68 -7.15 -6.59 15.63
CA SER A 68 -7.31 -7.91 16.25
C SER A 68 -6.20 -8.90 15.89
N ARG A 69 -5.44 -8.63 14.82
CA ARG A 69 -4.33 -9.47 14.33
C ARG A 69 -2.95 -8.91 14.65
N VAL A 70 -2.87 -7.81 15.40
CA VAL A 70 -1.59 -7.24 15.84
C VAL A 70 -1.02 -8.06 16.99
N VAL A 71 0.25 -8.44 16.86
CA VAL A 71 1.00 -9.16 17.90
C VAL A 71 2.22 -8.34 18.33
N VAL A 72 2.63 -8.49 19.58
CA VAL A 72 3.87 -7.91 20.11
C VAL A 72 4.94 -8.99 20.15
N ALA A 73 6.10 -8.71 19.57
CA ALA A 73 7.26 -9.59 19.58
C ALA A 73 8.44 -8.89 20.24
N GLU A 74 9.04 -9.57 21.22
CA GLU A 74 10.23 -9.11 21.94
C GLU A 74 11.42 -10.03 21.64
N ASN A 75 12.61 -9.63 22.07
CA ASN A 75 13.86 -10.41 21.89
C ASN A 75 14.20 -10.65 20.41
N LEU A 76 14.05 -9.61 19.59
CA LEU A 76 14.44 -9.66 18.18
C LEU A 76 15.98 -9.81 18.04
N PRO A 77 16.46 -10.43 16.94
CA PRO A 77 17.89 -10.51 16.64
C PRO A 77 18.57 -9.13 16.63
N GLU A 78 19.87 -9.08 16.92
CA GLU A 78 20.64 -7.83 16.94
C GLU A 78 20.62 -7.11 15.58
N ASP A 79 20.60 -7.85 14.48
CA ASP A 79 20.54 -7.35 13.11
C ASP A 79 19.10 -7.12 12.61
N HIS A 80 18.16 -6.87 13.51
CA HIS A 80 16.77 -6.63 13.16
C HIS A 80 16.64 -5.47 12.17
N CYS A 81 16.07 -5.76 11.01
CA CYS A 81 15.70 -4.77 10.02
C CYS A 81 14.42 -5.23 9.32
N HIS A 82 13.74 -4.32 8.61
CA HIS A 82 12.50 -4.66 7.92
C HIS A 82 12.65 -5.90 7.00
N GLN A 83 13.77 -6.07 6.30
CA GLN A 83 13.98 -7.23 5.43
C GLN A 83 14.11 -8.54 6.22
N ASN A 84 14.91 -8.54 7.30
CA ASN A 84 15.08 -9.71 8.15
C ASN A 84 13.81 -10.08 8.90
N LEU A 85 13.08 -9.09 9.43
CA LEU A 85 11.80 -9.33 10.10
C LEU A 85 10.75 -9.89 9.15
N MET A 86 10.65 -9.35 7.93
CA MET A 86 9.77 -9.94 6.91
C MET A 86 10.14 -11.40 6.64
N LYS A 87 11.43 -11.72 6.50
CA LYS A 87 11.87 -13.10 6.28
C LYS A 87 11.45 -14.05 7.41
N ILE A 88 11.61 -13.62 8.67
CA ILE A 88 11.27 -14.43 9.84
C ILE A 88 9.75 -14.65 9.94
N PHE A 89 8.96 -13.57 9.91
CA PHE A 89 7.53 -13.65 10.17
C PHE A 89 6.72 -14.21 8.98
N SER A 90 7.20 -14.09 7.75
CA SER A 90 6.54 -14.70 6.59
C SER A 90 6.54 -16.23 6.60
N ALA A 91 7.30 -16.87 7.48
CA ALA A 91 7.26 -18.33 7.65
C ALA A 91 6.00 -18.85 8.36
N VAL A 92 5.30 -17.98 9.11
CA VAL A 92 4.20 -18.37 10.02
C VAL A 92 2.88 -17.68 9.72
N GLY A 93 2.84 -16.78 8.73
CA GLY A 93 1.65 -16.03 8.37
C GLY A 93 1.86 -15.18 7.12
N ARG A 94 0.77 -14.64 6.59
CA ARG A 94 0.75 -13.76 5.42
C ARG A 94 0.42 -12.33 5.79
#